data_AF-A0A667ZNI0-F1
#
_entry.id   AF-A0A667ZNI0-F1
#
_cell.length_a   1.000
_cell.length_b   1.000
_cell.length_c   1.000
_cell.angle_alpha   90.00
_cell.angle_beta   90.00
_cell.angle_gamma   90.00
#
_symmetry.space_group_name_H-M   'P 1'
#
loop_
_entity.id
_entity.type
_entity.pdbx_description
1 polymer ?
#
loop_
_entity_poly.entity_id
_entity_poly.type
_entity_poly.pdbx_seq_one_letter_code
_entity_poly.pdbx_strand_id
1 'polypeptide(L)'
;HIYTWLACLFFTCKRHVETPVVLAAFESFVTYKAPEPMGEHFFAESFDRGTLDSWVLSSAKKDDTDDEIAKYDGKWAVEEMIDSKLPGDKGLVLKSRAKHHAISAQLLRPFIFDTKPLIIQYEVNFQTGIECGGAYVKLLSQTPDLDLDQFVDKTPYTIMFGPDKCGEDYKLHFIFRHKNPKTGEYEEKHAKKPDADLRTYYTDKKTHLYTLVVNPDNSFELLVDQTVVNSGNLLSDMTPPINPPAEIEDPDDRKPEDWDERPKIQDPDATKPDDWDEDAPAQIPDEDAVKPDGWLDDEPEYISDPDAIKPDDWDEDMDGEWEAPQVPNPACESAPGCGAWQRPVIDNPNYKGKWKPPMIDNPNYQGIWKPRKIPNPAFFEDLHPFRMTPFNAVGLELWSMSSDIFFDNFFITNDRITADRWANDGWGLKKAAEGAAEPGLAAQMLSAAEERPWLWVVYVLTVALPLVLIIVFCCTGKVRHTHTHTHTHTLQNTALDLKKRVALEGNLSVRLTGGTERSWTPKPRPRRRRRPGDAASLD
;
A
#
# COMPACT_ATOMS: atom_id res chain seq x y z
N HIS A 1 -59.97 22.96 32.31
CA HIS A 1 -59.58 22.84 33.74
C HIS A 1 -59.00 21.46 34.10
N ILE A 2 -58.13 20.90 33.26
CA ILE A 2 -57.52 19.55 33.44
C ILE A 2 -56.01 19.65 33.74
N TYR A 3 -55.48 20.86 33.92
CA TYR A 3 -54.06 21.11 34.17
C TYR A 3 -53.66 21.20 35.66
N THR A 4 -54.58 21.01 36.60
CA THR A 4 -54.29 21.14 38.04
C THR A 4 -54.46 19.86 38.85
N TRP A 5 -54.72 18.72 38.21
CA TRP A 5 -54.79 17.40 38.87
C TRP A 5 -53.67 16.43 38.50
N LEU A 6 -52.85 16.73 37.47
CA LEU A 6 -51.66 15.93 37.10
C LEU A 6 -50.39 16.31 37.86
N ALA A 7 -50.37 17.44 38.59
CA ALA A 7 -49.18 17.93 39.28
C ALA A 7 -49.01 17.39 40.72
N CYS A 8 -50.02 16.73 41.31
CA CYS A 8 -49.95 16.23 42.69
C CYS A 8 -49.68 14.73 42.84
N LEU A 9 -49.58 13.96 41.74
CA LEU A 9 -49.15 12.56 41.76
C LEU A 9 -47.64 12.38 41.48
N PHE A 10 -46.95 13.44 41.08
CA PHE A 10 -45.50 13.42 40.80
C PHE A 10 -44.60 13.80 42.00
N PHE A 11 -45.16 14.20 43.15
CA PHE A 11 -44.37 14.76 44.26
C PHE A 11 -44.33 13.96 45.57
N THR A 12 -44.95 12.77 45.64
CA THR A 12 -44.97 11.95 46.87
C THR A 12 -44.52 10.50 46.72
N CYS A 13 -43.79 10.17 45.65
CA CYS A 13 -43.05 8.90 45.56
C CYS A 13 -41.55 9.17 45.29
N LYS A 14 -40.94 9.99 46.14
CA LYS A 14 -39.49 10.21 46.18
C LYS A 14 -38.95 9.76 47.54
N ARG A 15 -39.04 8.45 47.79
CA ARG A 15 -38.38 7.73 48.89
C ARG A 15 -38.66 6.24 48.75
N HIS A 16 -37.91 5.57 47.87
CA HIS A 16 -37.27 4.28 48.11
C HIS A 16 -36.73 3.71 46.79
N VAL A 17 -35.44 3.37 46.83
CA VAL A 17 -34.68 2.60 45.82
C VAL A 17 -34.27 3.38 44.56
N GLU A 18 -33.44 4.41 44.75
CA GLU A 18 -32.39 4.73 43.78
C GLU A 18 -31.10 4.05 44.25
N THR A 19 -30.96 2.75 43.95
CA THR A 19 -29.62 2.20 43.70
C THR A 19 -29.33 2.48 42.23
N PRO A 20 -28.39 3.37 41.89
CA PRO A 20 -27.87 3.37 40.53
C PRO A 20 -27.19 2.01 40.34
N VAL A 21 -27.80 1.12 39.56
CA VAL A 21 -27.03 0.09 38.87
C VAL A 21 -26.17 0.89 37.90
N VAL A 22 -25.01 1.31 38.38
CA VAL A 22 -23.90 1.67 37.54
C VAL A 22 -23.66 0.42 36.71
N LEU A 23 -24.15 0.42 35.47
CA LEU A 23 -23.59 -0.41 34.41
C LEU A 23 -22.14 0.05 34.30
N ALA A 24 -21.30 -0.51 35.17
CA ALA A 24 -19.88 -0.52 34.96
C ALA A 24 -19.73 -1.29 33.67
N ALA A 25 -19.53 -0.56 32.57
CA ALA A 25 -18.78 -1.12 31.46
C ALA A 25 -17.50 -1.64 32.12
N PHE A 26 -17.41 -2.96 32.28
CA PHE A 26 -16.12 -3.59 32.49
C PHE A 26 -15.38 -3.37 31.17
N GLU A 27 -14.79 -2.19 31.01
CA GLU A 27 -13.68 -2.02 30.10
C GLU A 27 -12.65 -3.02 30.58
N SER A 28 -12.46 -4.07 29.80
CA SER A 28 -11.41 -5.05 30.05
C SER A 28 -10.09 -4.34 29.81
N PHE A 29 -9.57 -3.66 30.85
CA PHE A 29 -8.24 -3.07 30.81
C PHE A 29 -7.23 -4.22 30.72
N VAL A 30 -6.68 -4.42 29.53
CA VAL A 30 -5.54 -5.29 29.32
C VAL A 30 -4.39 -4.69 30.13
N THR A 31 -3.92 -5.40 31.14
CA THR A 31 -2.81 -4.92 31.98
C THR A 31 -1.51 -5.15 31.23
N TYR A 32 -0.75 -4.08 31.01
CA TYR A 32 0.55 -4.16 30.35
C TYR A 32 1.53 -5.00 31.17
N LYS A 33 2.29 -5.85 30.48
CA LYS A 33 3.40 -6.61 31.03
C LYS A 33 4.57 -6.52 30.06
N ALA A 34 5.70 -6.04 30.54
CA ALA A 34 6.96 -5.99 29.80
C ALA A 34 7.28 -7.37 29.18
N PRO A 35 7.54 -7.44 27.87
CA PRO A 35 7.95 -8.68 27.21
C PRO A 35 9.34 -9.09 27.71
N GLU A 36 9.49 -10.36 28.07
CA GLU A 36 10.78 -10.92 28.49
C GLU A 36 11.39 -11.75 27.36
N PRO A 37 12.65 -11.52 26.97
CA PRO A 37 13.26 -12.24 25.86
C PRO A 37 13.57 -13.68 26.28
N MET A 38 12.72 -14.62 25.85
CA MET A 38 12.88 -16.05 26.12
C MET A 38 13.51 -16.77 24.92
N GLY A 39 14.78 -17.14 25.04
CA GLY A 39 15.50 -17.91 24.02
C GLY A 39 16.79 -17.23 23.56
N GLU A 40 17.39 -17.80 22.53
CA GLU A 40 18.59 -17.25 21.91
C GLU A 40 18.23 -15.96 21.14
N HIS A 41 18.83 -14.83 21.51
CA HIS A 41 18.64 -13.55 20.86
C HIS A 41 19.98 -12.80 20.77
N PHE A 42 20.04 -11.81 19.89
CA PHE A 42 21.21 -10.96 19.66
C PHE A 42 20.95 -9.52 20.12
N PHE A 43 19.69 -9.11 20.06
CA PHE A 43 19.21 -7.81 20.51
C PHE A 43 17.76 -7.94 20.95
N ALA A 44 17.40 -7.27 22.04
CA ALA A 44 16.03 -7.16 22.54
C ALA A 44 15.92 -5.82 23.28
N GLU A 45 15.03 -4.94 22.83
CA GLU A 45 14.77 -3.64 23.45
C GLU A 45 13.27 -3.31 23.37
N SER A 46 12.67 -3.12 24.54
CA SER A 46 11.24 -2.78 24.74
C SER A 46 11.06 -1.42 25.44
N PHE A 47 12.15 -0.69 25.74
CA PHE A 47 12.14 0.64 26.37
C PHE A 47 11.36 0.78 27.70
N ASP A 48 10.93 -0.31 28.31
CA ASP A 48 10.20 -0.36 29.58
C ASP A 48 10.93 0.31 30.76
N ARG A 49 12.26 0.33 30.69
CA ARG A 49 13.12 1.00 31.69
C ARG A 49 12.98 2.51 31.67
N GLY A 50 12.47 3.09 30.56
CA GLY A 50 12.27 4.52 30.41
C GLY A 50 13.56 5.33 30.23
N THR A 51 14.70 4.68 29.99
CA THR A 51 16.00 5.33 29.78
C THR A 51 16.61 4.92 28.43
N LEU A 52 17.49 5.78 27.91
CA LEU A 52 18.23 5.55 26.66
C LEU A 52 19.66 5.03 26.91
N ASP A 53 19.92 4.40 28.06
CA ASP A 53 21.30 4.09 28.48
C ASP A 53 22.00 3.08 27.55
N SER A 54 21.24 2.25 26.83
CA SER A 54 21.73 1.30 25.81
C SER A 54 21.95 1.94 24.43
N TRP A 55 21.47 3.16 24.23
CA TRP A 55 21.46 3.85 22.93
C TRP A 55 22.41 5.05 22.93
N VAL A 56 23.19 5.13 21.86
CA VAL A 56 24.19 6.16 21.61
C VAL A 56 23.66 7.11 20.55
N LEU A 57 23.55 8.39 20.91
CA LEU A 57 23.20 9.46 19.99
C LEU A 57 24.41 9.85 19.15
N SER A 58 24.23 9.97 17.84
CA SER A 58 25.32 10.42 16.98
C SER A 58 25.65 11.89 17.24
N SER A 59 26.94 12.18 17.37
CA SER A 59 27.51 13.53 17.46
C SER A 59 28.22 13.95 16.17
N ALA A 60 28.09 13.16 15.11
CA ALA A 60 28.81 13.34 13.86
C ALA A 60 28.44 14.62 13.11
N LYS A 61 29.46 15.29 12.55
CA LYS A 61 29.32 16.43 11.64
C LYS A 61 29.55 15.98 10.20
N LYS A 62 28.96 16.66 9.22
CA LYS A 62 29.17 16.35 7.79
C LYS A 62 30.43 17.06 7.29
N ASP A 63 31.32 16.35 6.62
CA ASP A 63 32.60 16.90 6.09
C ASP A 63 32.46 17.90 4.92
N ASP A 64 31.26 18.18 4.39
CA ASP A 64 31.07 18.91 3.11
C ASP A 64 30.09 20.11 3.18
N THR A 65 29.80 20.70 4.35
CA THR A 65 28.97 21.93 4.42
C THR A 65 29.27 22.75 5.67
N ASP A 66 29.19 24.09 5.55
CA ASP A 66 29.54 25.12 6.54
C ASP A 66 29.29 24.71 8.02
N ASP A 67 30.28 25.04 8.85
CA ASP A 67 30.55 24.60 10.24
C ASP A 67 29.44 24.80 11.29
N GLU A 68 28.24 25.28 10.94
CA GLU A 68 27.21 25.71 11.90
C GLU A 68 25.97 24.80 12.03
N ILE A 69 25.78 23.78 11.18
CA ILE A 69 24.61 22.90 11.27
C ILE A 69 25.04 21.47 11.57
N ALA A 70 24.90 21.04 12.83
CA ALA A 70 24.97 19.62 13.18
C ALA A 70 23.94 18.88 12.32
N LYS A 71 24.40 17.97 11.44
CA LYS A 71 23.54 17.25 10.49
C LYS A 71 22.43 16.49 11.22
N TYR A 72 22.74 15.95 12.40
CA TYR A 72 21.88 15.12 13.23
C TYR A 72 21.50 15.83 14.53
N ASP A 73 20.64 16.83 14.46
CA ASP A 73 20.16 17.63 15.60
C ASP A 73 18.75 17.23 16.07
N GLY A 74 18.29 16.06 15.59
CA GLY A 74 17.02 15.45 15.94
C GLY A 74 16.96 14.96 17.39
N LYS A 75 15.85 15.27 18.07
CA LYS A 75 15.60 14.87 19.46
C LYS A 75 14.82 13.56 19.54
N TRP A 76 15.30 12.69 20.41
CA TRP A 76 14.65 11.44 20.80
C TRP A 76 14.12 11.54 22.23
N ALA A 77 12.99 10.90 22.51
CA ALA A 77 12.42 10.78 23.85
C ALA A 77 11.93 9.35 24.06
N VAL A 78 11.95 8.87 25.30
CA VAL A 78 11.28 7.61 25.67
C VAL A 78 10.01 7.96 26.41
N GLU A 79 8.87 7.80 25.75
CA GLU A 79 7.57 8.19 26.26
C GLU A 79 6.49 7.19 25.84
N GLU A 80 5.31 7.30 26.44
CA GLU A 80 4.13 6.53 26.05
C GLU A 80 3.51 7.13 24.78
N MET A 81 2.76 6.32 24.02
CA MET A 81 2.00 6.81 22.87
C MET A 81 0.98 7.89 23.28
N ILE A 82 0.77 8.88 22.42
CA ILE A 82 -0.19 9.99 22.60
C ILE A 82 -1.60 9.44 22.85
N ASP A 83 -2.01 8.43 22.07
CA ASP A 83 -3.26 7.69 22.28
C ASP A 83 -2.99 6.26 22.77
N SER A 84 -2.31 6.14 23.93
CA SER A 84 -2.03 4.82 24.49
C SER A 84 -3.29 4.14 25.01
N LYS A 85 -3.58 2.95 24.48
CA LYS A 85 -4.59 2.02 25.03
C LYS A 85 -3.99 1.07 26.08
N LEU A 86 -2.67 1.10 26.27
CA LEU A 86 -1.92 0.29 27.21
C LEU A 86 -1.01 1.18 28.07
N PRO A 87 -1.49 1.64 29.24
CA PRO A 87 -0.68 2.48 30.10
C PRO A 87 0.54 1.71 30.61
N GLY A 88 1.71 2.34 30.53
CA GLY A 88 3.01 1.77 30.91
C GLY A 88 3.88 1.25 29.76
N ASP A 89 3.31 1.10 28.55
CA ASP A 89 4.05 0.78 27.33
C ASP A 89 4.77 2.03 26.81
N LYS A 90 6.11 2.04 26.88
CA LYS A 90 6.96 3.15 26.44
C LYS A 90 7.76 2.73 25.24
N GLY A 91 8.01 3.69 24.35
CA GLY A 91 8.85 3.46 23.17
C GLY A 91 9.72 4.66 22.87
N LEU A 92 10.62 4.46 21.90
CA LEU A 92 11.49 5.49 21.39
C LEU A 92 10.72 6.37 20.41
N VAL A 93 10.58 7.66 20.71
CA VAL A 93 9.83 8.61 19.90
C VAL A 93 10.75 9.65 19.28
N LEU A 94 10.60 9.81 17.96
CA LEU A 94 11.23 10.85 17.17
C LEU A 94 10.42 12.15 17.30
N LYS A 95 10.93 13.18 18.00
CA LYS A 95 10.14 14.39 18.32
C LYS A 95 10.31 15.55 17.36
N SER A 96 11.41 15.59 16.61
CA SER A 96 11.73 16.81 15.86
C SER A 96 11.26 16.73 14.40
N ARG A 97 10.68 17.83 13.91
CA ARG A 97 10.21 17.96 12.53
C ARG A 97 11.32 18.46 11.60
N ALA A 98 11.41 17.92 10.39
CA ALA A 98 12.32 18.36 9.32
C ALA A 98 13.81 18.32 9.71
N LYS A 99 14.20 17.34 10.53
CA LYS A 99 15.58 17.15 11.02
C LYS A 99 16.06 15.73 10.73
N HIS A 100 17.37 15.56 10.63
CA HIS A 100 17.94 14.21 10.61
C HIS A 100 18.15 13.73 12.05
N HIS A 101 17.84 12.46 12.26
CA HIS A 101 17.97 11.79 13.53
C HIS A 101 18.91 10.61 13.35
N ALA A 102 19.88 10.47 14.25
CA ALA A 102 20.80 9.36 14.26
C ALA A 102 20.97 8.84 15.69
N ILE A 103 20.58 7.59 15.92
CA ILE A 103 20.76 6.89 17.19
C ILE A 103 21.09 5.43 16.90
N SER A 104 21.95 4.83 17.71
CA SER A 104 22.37 3.44 17.50
C SER A 104 22.55 2.70 18.81
N ALA A 105 22.46 1.38 18.79
CA ALA A 105 22.67 0.51 19.93
C ALA A 105 23.52 -0.69 19.53
N GLN A 106 24.42 -1.11 20.43
CA GLN A 106 25.27 -2.26 20.20
C GLN A 106 24.51 -3.56 20.47
N LEU A 107 24.77 -4.59 19.66
CA LEU A 107 24.24 -5.93 19.91
C LEU A 107 24.95 -6.60 21.10
N LEU A 108 24.28 -7.56 21.73
CA LEU A 108 24.87 -8.40 22.79
C LEU A 108 26.08 -9.19 22.27
N ARG A 109 26.02 -9.60 21.00
CA ARG A 109 27.08 -10.29 20.27
C ARG A 109 26.90 -10.09 18.76
N PRO A 110 27.98 -10.10 17.97
CA PRO A 110 27.88 -9.98 16.52
C PRO A 110 27.06 -11.11 15.90
N PHE A 111 26.25 -10.79 14.89
CA PHE A 111 25.53 -11.78 14.10
C PHE A 111 26.36 -12.14 12.87
N ILE A 112 26.57 -13.43 12.65
CA ILE A 112 27.36 -13.96 11.52
C ILE A 112 26.43 -14.75 10.61
N PHE A 113 26.47 -14.46 9.32
CA PHE A 113 25.67 -15.14 8.31
C PHE A 113 26.31 -16.47 7.90
N ASP A 114 25.94 -17.55 8.59
CA ASP A 114 26.49 -18.89 8.35
C ASP A 114 25.43 -19.90 7.85
N THR A 115 24.70 -20.51 8.78
CA THR A 115 23.76 -21.62 8.62
C THR A 115 22.43 -21.35 9.29
N LYS A 116 22.36 -20.31 10.14
CA LYS A 116 21.13 -19.93 10.83
C LYS A 116 20.45 -18.76 10.13
N PRO A 117 19.11 -18.69 10.08
CA PRO A 117 18.40 -17.56 9.49
C PRO A 117 18.57 -16.30 10.35
N LEU A 118 18.37 -15.15 9.73
CA LEU A 118 18.29 -13.86 10.41
C LEU A 118 16.81 -13.45 10.49
N ILE A 119 16.37 -13.09 11.69
CA ILE A 119 15.03 -12.58 11.93
C ILE A 119 15.15 -11.25 12.68
N ILE A 120 14.55 -10.21 12.13
CA ILE A 120 14.51 -8.86 12.70
C ILE A 120 13.06 -8.44 12.81
N GLN A 121 12.68 -7.94 13.98
CA GLN A 121 11.34 -7.44 14.25
C GLN A 121 11.42 -6.13 14.99
N TYR A 122 10.52 -5.21 14.65
CA TYR A 122 10.29 -4.00 15.42
C TYR A 122 8.94 -3.40 15.04
N GLU A 123 8.43 -2.55 15.92
CA GLU A 123 7.16 -1.88 15.75
C GLU A 123 7.38 -0.43 15.35
N VAL A 124 6.50 0.08 14.48
CA VAL A 124 6.42 1.50 14.13
C VAL A 124 4.98 1.95 14.20
N ASN A 125 4.75 3.09 14.84
CA ASN A 125 3.49 3.81 14.80
C ASN A 125 3.72 5.27 14.36
N PHE A 126 3.05 5.67 13.29
CA PHE A 126 3.02 7.07 12.83
C PHE A 126 1.87 7.83 13.50
N GLN A 127 2.07 8.27 14.75
CA GLN A 127 1.00 8.80 15.61
C GLN A 127 0.26 10.01 15.00
N THR A 128 0.99 10.92 14.36
CA THR A 128 0.42 12.10 13.69
C THR A 128 0.14 11.87 12.21
N GLY A 129 0.52 10.71 11.67
CA GLY A 129 0.62 10.42 10.24
C GLY A 129 1.94 10.92 9.64
N ILE A 130 2.39 10.27 8.57
CA ILE A 130 3.65 10.61 7.89
C ILE A 130 3.40 11.21 6.51
N GLU A 131 3.98 12.38 6.22
CA GLU A 131 3.90 13.01 4.90
C GLU A 131 5.09 12.58 4.03
N CYS A 132 6.30 12.82 4.54
CA CYS A 132 7.54 12.37 3.94
C CYS A 132 8.59 12.10 5.03
N GLY A 133 9.06 10.87 5.13
CA GLY A 133 10.06 10.43 6.10
C GLY A 133 10.22 8.91 6.13
N GLY A 134 11.36 8.49 6.68
CA GLY A 134 11.68 7.07 6.88
C GLY A 134 11.47 6.64 8.33
N ALA A 135 11.17 5.36 8.51
CA ALA A 135 11.18 4.67 9.80
C ALA A 135 11.84 3.28 9.69
N TYR A 136 12.93 3.22 8.91
CA TYR A 136 13.72 2.02 8.68
C TYR A 136 14.89 1.89 9.65
N VAL A 137 15.31 0.64 9.84
CA VAL A 137 16.45 0.25 10.66
C VAL A 137 17.64 -0.09 9.75
N LYS A 138 18.84 0.34 10.15
CA LYS A 138 20.11 -0.06 9.53
C LYS A 138 20.86 -0.99 10.48
N LEU A 139 21.29 -2.14 9.98
CA LEU A 139 22.21 -3.03 10.69
C LEU A 139 23.65 -2.67 10.32
N LEU A 140 24.40 -2.14 11.28
CA LEU A 140 25.75 -1.62 11.04
C LEU A 140 26.77 -2.76 10.95
N SER A 141 27.53 -2.78 9.86
CA SER A 141 28.50 -3.83 9.58
C SER A 141 29.59 -3.86 10.64
N GLN A 142 30.06 -5.05 10.97
CA GLN A 142 31.15 -5.24 11.90
C GLN A 142 32.46 -4.79 11.25
N THR A 143 32.90 -3.58 11.58
CA THR A 143 34.21 -3.05 11.24
C THR A 143 35.00 -2.73 12.51
N PRO A 144 36.35 -2.87 12.50
CA PRO A 144 37.17 -2.51 13.64
C PRO A 144 37.07 -1.01 14.00
N ASP A 145 36.78 -0.18 13.00
CA ASP A 145 36.64 1.28 13.13
C ASP A 145 35.19 1.74 13.38
N LEU A 146 34.28 0.82 13.76
CA LEU A 146 32.89 1.22 14.02
C LEU A 146 32.80 2.04 15.32
N ASP A 147 32.60 3.33 15.16
CA ASP A 147 32.27 4.26 16.23
C ASP A 147 30.79 4.65 16.17
N LEU A 148 30.05 4.36 17.24
CA LEU A 148 28.62 4.65 17.34
C LEU A 148 28.35 6.14 17.57
N ASP A 149 29.31 6.86 18.17
CA ASP A 149 29.22 8.31 18.37
C ASP A 149 29.34 9.07 17.05
N GLN A 150 29.95 8.45 16.02
CA GLN A 150 30.16 9.02 14.69
C GLN A 150 29.25 8.40 13.62
N PHE A 151 28.03 8.00 14.01
CA PHE A 151 27.09 7.38 13.08
C PHE A 151 26.51 8.38 12.07
N VAL A 152 26.84 8.16 10.78
CA VAL A 152 26.42 8.98 9.62
C VAL A 152 25.78 8.15 8.51
N ASP A 153 25.19 8.82 7.51
CA ASP A 153 24.65 8.23 6.27
C ASP A 153 25.62 7.31 5.51
N LYS A 154 26.92 7.66 5.49
CA LYS A 154 27.98 6.87 4.83
C LYS A 154 28.47 5.68 5.65
N THR A 155 27.98 5.49 6.88
CA THR A 155 28.43 4.41 7.77
C THR A 155 28.14 3.06 7.12
N PRO A 156 29.10 2.13 7.07
CA PRO A 156 28.88 0.86 6.43
C PRO A 156 27.83 0.04 7.18
N TYR A 157 26.74 -0.26 6.50
CA TYR A 157 25.69 -1.17 6.98
C TYR A 157 25.64 -2.44 6.13
N THR A 158 25.06 -3.50 6.67
CA THR A 158 24.85 -4.77 5.98
C THR A 158 23.44 -4.83 5.40
N ILE A 159 22.42 -4.53 6.20
CA ILE A 159 21.01 -4.56 5.81
C ILE A 159 20.34 -3.26 6.25
N MET A 160 19.49 -2.71 5.39
CA MET A 160 18.52 -1.67 5.71
C MET A 160 17.12 -2.24 5.49
N PHE A 161 16.29 -2.18 6.52
CA PHE A 161 14.94 -2.75 6.49
C PHE A 161 13.95 -1.84 7.17
N GLY A 162 12.82 -1.57 6.51
CA GLY A 162 11.69 -0.88 7.15
C GLY A 162 10.86 0.03 6.26
N PRO A 163 9.78 0.60 6.83
CA PRO A 163 8.88 1.50 6.13
C PRO A 163 9.52 2.85 5.81
N ASP A 164 9.21 3.36 4.63
CA ASP A 164 9.60 4.68 4.14
C ASP A 164 8.50 5.23 3.26
N LYS A 165 8.15 6.49 3.46
CA LYS A 165 7.11 7.16 2.69
C LYS A 165 7.59 8.53 2.28
N CYS A 166 7.37 8.90 1.03
CA CYS A 166 7.42 10.30 0.63
C CYS A 166 6.34 10.64 -0.39
N GLY A 167 5.39 11.49 0.00
CA GLY A 167 4.24 11.82 -0.82
C GLY A 167 3.31 10.60 -1.01
N GLU A 168 3.12 10.17 -2.25
CA GLU A 168 2.32 8.99 -2.60
C GLU A 168 3.14 7.70 -2.77
N ASP A 169 4.47 7.76 -2.61
CA ASP A 169 5.33 6.58 -2.72
C ASP A 169 5.45 5.91 -1.34
N TYR A 170 4.77 4.77 -1.18
CA TYR A 170 4.82 3.92 0.00
C TYR A 170 5.77 2.76 -0.27
N LYS A 171 6.89 2.69 0.46
CA LYS A 171 7.95 1.70 0.25
C LYS A 171 8.26 0.96 1.54
N LEU A 172 8.36 -0.35 1.45
CA LEU A 172 9.00 -1.17 2.47
C LEU A 172 10.40 -1.52 1.96
N HIS A 173 11.43 -0.84 2.48
CA HIS A 173 12.80 -1.10 2.07
C HIS A 173 13.25 -2.44 2.61
N PHE A 174 13.84 -3.24 1.73
CA PHE A 174 14.75 -4.31 2.10
C PHE A 174 15.94 -4.19 1.16
N ILE A 175 17.04 -3.66 1.70
CA ILE A 175 18.27 -3.39 0.97
C ILE A 175 19.37 -4.12 1.71
N PHE A 176 20.25 -4.79 0.99
CA PHE A 176 21.48 -5.32 1.57
C PHE A 176 22.68 -4.95 0.71
N ARG A 177 23.83 -4.84 1.35
CA ARG A 177 25.09 -4.49 0.69
C ARG A 177 25.83 -5.75 0.33
N HIS A 178 25.93 -6.01 -0.96
CA HIS A 178 26.67 -7.14 -1.50
C HIS A 178 28.10 -6.72 -1.84
N LYS A 179 29.08 -7.48 -1.37
CA LYS A 179 30.48 -7.27 -1.73
C LYS A 179 30.78 -8.00 -3.04
N ASN A 180 31.14 -7.25 -4.08
CA ASN A 180 31.54 -7.83 -5.34
C ASN A 180 32.82 -8.70 -5.13
N PRO A 181 32.80 -9.99 -5.49
CA PRO A 181 33.92 -10.89 -5.27
C PRO A 181 35.14 -10.58 -6.15
N LYS A 182 34.96 -9.89 -7.29
CA LYS A 182 36.04 -9.48 -8.19
C LYS A 182 36.65 -8.13 -7.82
N THR A 183 35.82 -7.10 -7.66
CA THR A 183 36.30 -5.73 -7.42
C THR A 183 36.51 -5.44 -5.93
N GLY A 184 35.84 -6.18 -5.05
CA GLY A 184 35.84 -5.94 -3.60
C GLY A 184 34.98 -4.75 -3.17
N GLU A 185 34.33 -4.06 -4.11
CA GLU A 185 33.44 -2.93 -3.86
C GLU A 185 32.08 -3.40 -3.33
N TYR A 186 31.44 -2.57 -2.52
CA TYR A 186 30.10 -2.84 -2.01
C TYR A 186 29.04 -2.18 -2.89
N GLU A 187 28.07 -2.95 -3.33
CA GLU A 187 26.92 -2.48 -4.10
C GLU A 187 25.64 -2.71 -3.31
N GLU A 188 24.75 -1.72 -3.31
CA GLU A 188 23.43 -1.82 -2.68
C GLU A 188 22.46 -2.57 -3.61
N LYS A 189 21.84 -3.62 -3.07
CA LYS A 189 20.88 -4.46 -3.78
C LYS A 189 19.51 -4.27 -3.14
N HIS A 190 18.55 -3.80 -3.92
CA HIS A 190 17.20 -3.49 -3.46
C HIS A 190 16.25 -4.63 -3.80
N ALA A 191 15.45 -5.07 -2.83
CA ALA A 191 14.34 -5.97 -3.11
C ALA A 191 13.30 -5.29 -3.99
N LYS A 192 12.68 -6.06 -4.88
CA LYS A 192 11.51 -5.61 -5.65
C LYS A 192 10.39 -5.16 -4.70
N LYS A 193 9.65 -4.13 -5.12
CA LYS A 193 8.51 -3.62 -4.37
C LYS A 193 7.47 -4.75 -4.18
N PRO A 194 6.82 -4.85 -3.01
CA PRO A 194 5.73 -5.79 -2.81
C PRO A 194 4.52 -5.44 -3.70
N ASP A 195 3.78 -6.45 -4.11
CA ASP A 195 2.51 -6.28 -4.85
C ASP A 195 1.34 -5.87 -3.93
N ALA A 196 1.51 -6.00 -2.60
CA ALA A 196 0.50 -5.65 -1.62
C ALA A 196 0.34 -4.12 -1.47
N ASP A 197 -0.90 -3.67 -1.25
CA ASP A 197 -1.17 -2.26 -0.92
C ASP A 197 -0.67 -1.95 0.49
N LEU A 198 0.39 -1.13 0.57
CA LEU A 198 0.99 -0.73 1.83
C LEU A 198 0.34 0.53 2.43
N ARG A 199 -0.55 1.22 1.72
CA ARG A 199 -1.03 2.55 2.09
C ARG A 199 -1.68 2.59 3.47
N THR A 200 -2.44 1.55 3.84
CA THR A 200 -3.16 1.49 5.11
C THR A 200 -2.23 1.65 6.30
N TYR A 201 -1.07 0.97 6.26
CA TYR A 201 -0.09 0.93 7.35
C TYR A 201 0.59 2.26 7.67
N TYR A 202 0.47 3.27 6.79
CA TYR A 202 1.04 4.60 6.99
C TYR A 202 -0.01 5.66 7.33
N THR A 203 -1.30 5.32 7.23
CA THR A 203 -2.40 6.30 7.31
C THR A 203 -3.37 6.04 8.46
N ASP A 204 -3.45 4.82 8.97
CA ASP A 204 -4.39 4.43 10.02
C ASP A 204 -3.97 4.88 11.44
N LYS A 205 -2.73 5.38 11.60
CA LYS A 205 -2.14 5.86 12.86
C LYS A 205 -2.08 4.78 13.94
N LYS A 206 -2.03 3.52 13.53
CA LYS A 206 -1.93 2.37 14.43
C LYS A 206 -0.50 1.83 14.48
N THR A 207 -0.28 0.94 15.44
CA THR A 207 1.03 0.29 15.63
C THR A 207 1.13 -0.93 14.73
N HIS A 208 2.09 -0.91 13.81
CA HIS A 208 2.37 -2.04 12.92
C HIS A 208 3.69 -2.71 13.25
N LEU A 209 3.69 -4.03 13.15
CA LEU A 209 4.87 -4.87 13.37
C LEU A 209 5.52 -5.19 12.03
N TYR A 210 6.78 -4.81 11.87
CA TYR A 210 7.59 -5.10 10.69
C TYR A 210 8.56 -6.24 11.00
N THR A 211 8.51 -7.30 10.21
CA THR A 211 9.36 -8.49 10.36
C THR A 211 10.10 -8.79 9.06
N LEU A 212 11.41 -8.94 9.14
CA LEU A 212 12.26 -9.46 8.07
C LEU A 212 12.77 -10.83 8.46
N VAL A 213 12.57 -11.82 7.60
CA VAL A 213 13.16 -13.16 7.71
C VAL A 213 14.06 -13.37 6.50
N VAL A 214 15.34 -13.67 6.73
CA VAL A 214 16.29 -14.04 5.69
C VAL A 214 16.84 -15.42 6.01
N ASN A 215 16.61 -16.36 5.09
CA ASN A 215 16.99 -17.75 5.27
C ASN A 215 18.34 -18.06 4.58
N PRO A 216 19.09 -19.07 5.08
CA PRO A 216 20.36 -19.51 4.49
C PRO A 216 20.25 -20.06 3.06
N ASP A 217 19.04 -20.40 2.61
CA ASP A 217 18.76 -20.86 1.24
C ASP A 217 18.61 -19.71 0.23
N ASN A 218 18.95 -18.48 0.65
CA ASN A 218 18.77 -17.22 -0.06
C ASN A 218 17.30 -16.81 -0.26
N SER A 219 16.33 -17.45 0.40
CA SER A 219 14.96 -16.94 0.44
C SER A 219 14.82 -15.83 1.49
N PHE A 220 13.91 -14.90 1.24
CA PHE A 220 13.53 -13.87 2.21
C PHE A 220 12.01 -13.70 2.24
N GLU A 221 11.50 -13.33 3.41
CA GLU A 221 10.11 -12.99 3.64
C GLU A 221 10.04 -11.66 4.39
N LEU A 222 9.18 -10.76 3.91
CA LEU A 222 8.80 -9.54 4.60
C LEU A 222 7.39 -9.74 5.12
N LEU A 223 7.22 -9.62 6.44
CA LEU A 223 5.92 -9.69 7.07
C LEU A 223 5.59 -8.36 7.72
N VAL A 224 4.35 -7.92 7.53
CA VAL A 224 3.75 -6.80 8.24
C VAL A 224 2.58 -7.36 9.03
N ASP A 225 2.52 -7.11 10.33
CA ASP A 225 1.46 -7.60 11.23
C ASP A 225 1.30 -9.14 11.18
N GLN A 226 2.43 -9.85 11.10
CA GLN A 226 2.53 -11.31 10.91
C GLN A 226 1.98 -11.84 9.57
N THR A 227 1.59 -10.95 8.65
CA THR A 227 1.13 -11.31 7.29
C THR A 227 2.25 -11.10 6.29
N VAL A 228 2.53 -12.10 5.44
CA VAL A 228 3.56 -12.01 4.41
C VAL A 228 3.12 -11.02 3.33
N VAL A 229 3.82 -9.89 3.22
CA VAL A 229 3.56 -8.86 2.18
C VAL A 229 4.49 -9.00 0.99
N ASN A 230 5.67 -9.58 1.20
CA ASN A 230 6.65 -9.84 0.15
C ASN A 230 7.39 -11.13 0.45
N SER A 231 7.75 -11.88 -0.59
CA SER A 231 8.60 -13.05 -0.50
C SER A 231 9.37 -13.21 -1.80
N GLY A 232 10.62 -13.61 -1.72
CA GLY A 232 11.43 -13.82 -2.92
C GLY A 232 12.75 -14.51 -2.64
N ASN A 233 13.62 -14.53 -3.64
CA ASN A 233 14.98 -15.02 -3.50
C ASN A 233 15.98 -13.88 -3.76
N LEU A 234 17.05 -13.82 -2.95
CA LEU A 234 18.12 -12.82 -3.10
C LEU A 234 18.72 -12.83 -4.52
N LEU A 235 18.79 -13.98 -5.19
CA LEU A 235 19.39 -14.10 -6.52
C LEU A 235 18.53 -13.52 -7.66
N SER A 236 17.21 -13.68 -7.59
CA SER A 236 16.28 -13.34 -8.69
C SER A 236 15.48 -12.06 -8.48
N ASP A 237 15.26 -11.68 -7.21
CA ASP A 237 14.30 -10.64 -6.82
C ASP A 237 14.94 -9.36 -6.31
N MET A 238 16.22 -9.18 -6.67
CA MET A 238 17.01 -8.00 -6.35
C MET A 238 17.27 -7.15 -7.59
N THR A 239 17.22 -5.83 -7.41
CA THR A 239 17.55 -4.81 -8.40
C THR A 239 18.62 -3.89 -7.82
N PRO A 240 19.80 -3.75 -8.45
CA PRO A 240 20.33 -4.54 -9.56
C PRO A 240 20.47 -6.04 -9.22
N PRO A 241 20.54 -6.95 -10.21
CA PRO A 241 20.78 -8.37 -9.93
C PRO A 241 22.13 -8.57 -9.24
N ILE A 242 22.23 -9.58 -8.37
CA ILE A 242 23.48 -9.91 -7.67
C ILE A 242 24.54 -10.33 -8.68
N ASN A 243 24.18 -11.28 -9.55
CA ASN A 243 25.04 -11.75 -10.61
C ASN A 243 24.82 -10.86 -11.83
N PRO A 244 25.83 -10.10 -12.28
CA PRO A 244 25.72 -9.31 -13.51
C PRO A 244 25.45 -10.24 -14.71
N PRO A 245 24.81 -9.74 -15.77
CA PRO A 245 24.53 -10.56 -16.95
C PRO A 245 25.83 -11.06 -17.58
N ALA A 246 25.82 -12.30 -18.08
CA ALA A 246 26.97 -12.92 -18.72
C ALA A 246 27.37 -12.22 -20.04
N GLU A 247 26.40 -11.58 -20.69
CA GLU A 247 26.58 -10.82 -21.92
C GLU A 247 26.06 -9.39 -21.71
N ILE A 248 26.81 -8.41 -22.19
CA ILE A 248 26.42 -7.00 -22.25
C ILE A 248 26.35 -6.55 -23.70
N GLU A 249 25.56 -5.51 -23.96
CA GLU A 249 25.59 -4.83 -25.26
C GLU A 249 26.93 -4.13 -25.43
N ASP A 250 27.52 -4.26 -26.61
CA ASP A 250 28.80 -3.66 -26.96
C ASP A 250 28.65 -2.13 -26.99
N PRO A 251 29.29 -1.39 -26.07
CA PRO A 251 29.18 0.06 -26.02
C PRO A 251 29.84 0.75 -27.23
N ASP A 252 30.74 0.05 -27.93
CA ASP A 252 31.45 0.58 -29.10
C ASP A 252 30.70 0.29 -30.41
N ASP A 253 29.70 -0.60 -30.39
CA ASP A 253 28.89 -0.90 -31.55
C ASP A 253 27.87 0.21 -31.81
N ARG A 254 27.75 0.64 -33.06
CA ARG A 254 26.92 1.78 -33.47
C ARG A 254 26.00 1.37 -34.59
N LYS A 255 24.79 1.91 -34.55
CA LYS A 255 23.81 1.73 -35.61
C LYS A 255 24.40 2.17 -36.95
N PRO A 256 24.46 1.28 -37.96
CA PRO A 256 24.85 1.65 -39.32
C PRO A 256 23.88 2.67 -39.93
N GLU A 257 24.38 3.60 -40.73
CA GLU A 257 23.55 4.63 -41.39
C GLU A 257 22.56 4.05 -42.41
N ASP A 258 22.89 2.90 -42.99
CA ASP A 258 22.07 2.15 -43.95
C ASP A 258 20.98 1.28 -43.30
N TRP A 259 20.91 1.25 -41.96
CA TRP A 259 19.94 0.46 -41.23
C TRP A 259 18.58 1.15 -41.14
N ASP A 260 17.61 0.72 -41.95
CA ASP A 260 16.26 1.26 -41.95
C ASP A 260 15.36 0.56 -40.91
N GLU A 261 14.95 1.31 -39.89
CA GLU A 261 14.05 0.87 -38.82
C GLU A 261 12.60 1.27 -39.07
N ARG A 262 12.30 1.96 -40.17
CA ARG A 262 10.95 2.39 -40.47
C ARG A 262 10.17 1.19 -41.01
N PRO A 263 9.16 0.68 -40.28
CA PRO A 263 8.38 -0.46 -40.74
C PRO A 263 7.55 -0.11 -41.96
N LYS A 264 7.13 1.16 -42.07
CA LYS A 264 6.33 1.67 -43.19
C LYS A 264 6.96 2.94 -43.75
N ILE A 265 6.96 3.04 -45.07
CA ILE A 265 7.39 4.22 -45.82
C ILE A 265 6.22 4.72 -46.67
N GLN A 266 6.26 5.99 -47.03
CA GLN A 266 5.35 6.52 -48.03
C GLN A 266 5.61 5.84 -49.37
N ASP A 267 4.55 5.46 -50.05
CA ASP A 267 4.64 4.86 -51.38
C ASP A 267 5.31 5.84 -52.35
N PRO A 268 6.52 5.54 -52.86
CA PRO A 268 7.23 6.43 -53.77
C PRO A 268 6.57 6.51 -55.15
N ASP A 269 5.74 5.52 -55.51
CA ASP A 269 5.06 5.45 -56.80
C ASP A 269 3.68 6.15 -56.77
N ALA A 270 3.19 6.48 -55.57
CA ALA A 270 1.95 7.23 -55.43
C ALA A 270 2.18 8.71 -55.80
N THR A 271 1.42 9.18 -56.78
CA THR A 271 1.37 10.59 -57.16
C THR A 271 0.07 11.23 -56.70
N LYS A 272 0.12 12.52 -56.35
CA LYS A 272 -1.06 13.32 -56.02
C LYS A 272 -2.08 13.24 -57.18
N PRO A 273 -3.33 12.86 -56.91
CA PRO A 273 -4.40 12.91 -57.92
C PRO A 273 -4.70 14.34 -58.39
N ASP A 274 -5.04 14.51 -59.66
CA ASP A 274 -5.39 15.82 -60.24
C ASP A 274 -6.67 16.43 -59.65
N ASP A 275 -7.55 15.62 -59.06
CA ASP A 275 -8.80 16.03 -58.41
C ASP A 275 -8.63 16.43 -56.93
N TRP A 276 -7.39 16.53 -56.46
CA TRP A 276 -7.04 16.90 -55.09
C TRP A 276 -6.53 18.34 -55.03
N ASP A 277 -7.43 19.28 -54.78
CA ASP A 277 -7.08 20.67 -54.54
C ASP A 277 -6.60 20.87 -53.09
N GLU A 278 -5.34 21.30 -52.92
CA GLU A 278 -4.74 21.56 -51.60
C GLU A 278 -4.89 23.02 -51.15
N ASP A 279 -5.19 23.91 -52.10
CA ASP A 279 -5.36 25.35 -51.85
C ASP A 279 -6.82 25.70 -51.53
N ALA A 280 -7.73 24.74 -51.70
CA ALA A 280 -9.11 24.86 -51.24
C ALA A 280 -9.14 25.20 -49.73
N PRO A 281 -9.84 26.26 -49.31
CA PRO A 281 -9.99 26.56 -47.90
C PRO A 281 -10.90 25.52 -47.24
N ALA A 282 -10.63 25.20 -45.97
CA ALA A 282 -11.45 24.28 -45.18
C ALA A 282 -12.87 24.80 -44.96
N GLN A 283 -13.01 26.13 -44.91
CA GLN A 283 -14.26 26.81 -44.66
C GLN A 283 -14.51 27.86 -45.75
N ILE A 284 -15.75 27.90 -46.23
CA ILE A 284 -16.23 28.87 -47.21
C ILE A 284 -17.40 29.66 -46.60
N PRO A 285 -17.61 30.93 -46.97
CA PRO A 285 -18.78 31.67 -46.54
C PRO A 285 -20.07 30.95 -46.96
N ASP A 286 -21.06 30.92 -46.07
CA ASP A 286 -22.40 30.43 -46.39
C ASP A 286 -23.14 31.48 -47.24
N GLU A 287 -23.31 31.18 -48.53
CA GLU A 287 -24.04 32.02 -49.47
C GLU A 287 -25.56 31.99 -49.20
N ASP A 288 -26.06 30.92 -48.57
CA ASP A 288 -27.49 30.77 -48.21
C ASP A 288 -27.83 31.50 -46.89
N ALA A 289 -26.81 31.86 -46.09
CA ALA A 289 -27.01 32.65 -44.88
C ALA A 289 -27.41 34.10 -45.24
N VAL A 290 -28.60 34.48 -44.78
CA VAL A 290 -29.10 35.85 -44.89
C VAL A 290 -28.91 36.55 -43.57
N LYS A 291 -28.44 37.81 -43.63
CA LYS A 291 -28.30 38.66 -42.46
C LYS A 291 -29.66 38.87 -41.77
N PRO A 292 -29.78 38.64 -40.45
CA PRO A 292 -31.03 38.85 -39.73
C PRO A 292 -31.53 40.29 -39.78
N ASP A 293 -32.84 40.47 -39.91
CA ASP A 293 -33.49 41.78 -39.82
C ASP A 293 -33.33 42.36 -38.41
N GLY A 294 -32.77 43.58 -38.31
CA GLY A 294 -32.55 44.27 -37.02
C GLY A 294 -31.11 44.22 -36.47
N TRP A 295 -30.16 43.71 -37.24
CA TRP A 295 -28.72 43.76 -36.91
C TRP A 295 -28.20 45.21 -36.87
N LEU A 296 -27.47 45.56 -35.81
CA LEU A 296 -26.93 46.91 -35.60
C LEU A 296 -25.49 47.01 -36.13
N ASP A 297 -25.31 47.42 -37.40
CA ASP A 297 -23.98 47.50 -38.03
C ASP A 297 -23.07 48.60 -37.46
N ASP A 298 -23.67 49.70 -37.03
CA ASP A 298 -22.95 50.91 -36.61
C ASP A 298 -22.53 50.86 -35.13
N GLU A 299 -23.07 49.93 -34.35
CA GLU A 299 -22.76 49.74 -32.93
C GLU A 299 -21.73 48.63 -32.77
N PRO A 300 -20.60 48.86 -32.09
CA PRO A 300 -19.62 47.81 -31.84
C PRO A 300 -20.18 46.77 -30.87
N GLU A 301 -19.79 45.50 -31.06
CA GLU A 301 -20.19 44.38 -30.20
C GLU A 301 -19.69 44.55 -28.76
N TYR A 302 -18.51 45.17 -28.62
CA TYR A 302 -17.90 45.49 -27.34
C TYR A 302 -17.60 46.98 -27.23
N ILE A 303 -17.80 47.54 -26.04
CA ILE A 303 -17.43 48.91 -25.67
C ILE A 303 -16.45 48.85 -24.50
N SER A 304 -15.58 49.85 -24.37
CA SER A 304 -14.74 49.99 -23.19
C SER A 304 -15.60 50.19 -21.94
N ASP A 305 -15.29 49.46 -20.88
CA ASP A 305 -16.02 49.56 -19.60
C ASP A 305 -15.90 50.98 -19.03
N PRO A 306 -17.01 51.73 -18.87
CA PRO A 306 -16.98 53.09 -18.35
C PRO A 306 -16.63 53.16 -16.85
N ASP A 307 -16.77 52.05 -16.12
CA ASP A 307 -16.51 51.96 -14.68
C ASP A 307 -15.09 51.43 -14.38
N ALA A 308 -14.32 51.04 -15.41
CA ALA A 308 -12.96 50.58 -15.23
C ALA A 308 -12.01 51.75 -14.93
N ILE A 309 -11.29 51.65 -13.80
CA ILE A 309 -10.30 52.62 -13.36
C ILE A 309 -8.91 52.00 -13.56
N LYS A 310 -7.99 52.78 -14.15
CA LYS A 310 -6.58 52.39 -14.28
C LYS A 310 -5.98 52.11 -12.89
N PRO A 311 -5.35 50.94 -12.66
CA PRO A 311 -4.67 50.65 -11.40
C PRO A 311 -3.52 51.63 -11.11
N ASP A 312 -3.35 52.02 -9.84
CA ASP A 312 -2.29 52.95 -9.42
C ASP A 312 -0.86 52.39 -9.60
N ASP A 313 -0.73 51.06 -9.70
CA ASP A 313 0.53 50.33 -9.89
C ASP A 313 0.84 50.04 -11.38
N TRP A 314 0.07 50.60 -12.31
CA TRP A 314 0.29 50.40 -13.75
C TRP A 314 1.33 51.38 -14.29
N ASP A 315 2.45 50.84 -14.79
CA ASP A 315 3.54 51.62 -15.36
C ASP A 315 3.47 51.59 -16.90
N GLU A 316 3.23 52.74 -17.54
CA GLU A 316 3.09 52.78 -19.02
C GLU A 316 4.40 52.50 -19.78
N ASP A 317 5.57 52.68 -19.16
CA ASP A 317 6.88 52.41 -19.78
C ASP A 317 7.21 50.91 -19.75
N MET A 318 6.73 50.19 -18.73
CA MET A 318 6.97 48.75 -18.56
C MET A 318 5.80 47.88 -19.04
N ASP A 319 4.55 48.30 -18.81
CA ASP A 319 3.32 47.55 -19.09
C ASP A 319 2.56 48.04 -20.35
N GLY A 320 2.93 49.20 -20.90
CA GLY A 320 2.31 49.81 -22.09
C GLY A 320 1.12 50.72 -21.80
N GLU A 321 0.51 51.29 -22.84
CA GLU A 321 -0.69 52.14 -22.69
C GLU A 321 -1.85 51.33 -22.10
N TRP A 322 -2.44 51.83 -21.03
CA TRP A 322 -3.57 51.15 -20.39
C TRP A 322 -4.83 51.28 -21.23
N GLU A 323 -5.39 50.14 -21.64
CA GLU A 323 -6.68 50.04 -22.30
C GLU A 323 -7.73 49.45 -21.35
N ALA A 324 -8.89 50.09 -21.26
CA ALA A 324 -9.99 49.60 -20.43
C ALA A 324 -10.51 48.25 -20.96
N PRO A 325 -10.91 47.32 -20.08
CA PRO A 325 -11.49 46.05 -20.47
C PRO A 325 -12.74 46.27 -21.33
N GLN A 326 -12.88 45.45 -22.38
CA GLN A 326 -13.99 45.49 -23.30
C GLN A 326 -15.18 44.72 -22.71
N VAL A 327 -16.33 45.38 -22.56
CA VAL A 327 -17.59 44.79 -22.07
C VAL A 327 -18.62 44.73 -23.21
N PRO A 328 -19.49 43.71 -23.24
CA PRO A 328 -20.52 43.61 -24.27
C PRO A 328 -21.42 44.83 -24.22
N ASN A 329 -21.68 45.44 -25.38
CA ASN A 329 -22.51 46.64 -25.46
C ASN A 329 -23.96 46.31 -25.07
N PRO A 330 -24.55 46.98 -24.05
CA PRO A 330 -25.92 46.72 -23.62
C PRO A 330 -26.98 46.90 -24.71
N ALA A 331 -26.70 47.74 -25.73
CA ALA A 331 -27.58 47.90 -26.88
C ALA A 331 -27.72 46.59 -27.69
N CYS A 332 -26.68 45.76 -27.69
CA CYS A 332 -26.60 44.51 -28.44
C CYS A 332 -27.36 43.36 -27.79
N GLU A 333 -27.66 43.44 -26.49
CA GLU A 333 -28.53 42.47 -25.82
C GLU A 333 -29.98 42.53 -26.31
N SER A 334 -30.40 43.71 -26.80
CA SER A 334 -31.75 43.95 -27.31
C SER A 334 -31.92 43.69 -28.81
N ALA A 335 -30.82 43.43 -29.53
CA ALA A 335 -30.78 43.21 -30.97
C ALA A 335 -30.31 41.79 -31.32
N PRO A 336 -30.55 41.29 -32.55
CA PRO A 336 -30.05 39.99 -33.01
C PRO A 336 -28.52 39.90 -33.09
N GLY A 337 -27.83 41.03 -33.15
CA GLY A 337 -26.38 41.14 -33.17
C GLY A 337 -25.91 42.56 -33.48
N CYS A 338 -24.62 42.81 -33.27
CA CYS A 338 -23.97 44.10 -33.42
C CYS A 338 -22.65 44.00 -34.17
N GLY A 339 -22.17 45.13 -34.69
CA GLY A 339 -20.92 45.24 -35.42
C GLY A 339 -21.05 44.85 -36.89
N ALA A 340 -19.93 44.81 -37.61
CA ALA A 340 -19.95 44.41 -39.02
C ALA A 340 -20.36 42.94 -39.16
N TRP A 341 -21.53 42.68 -39.74
CA TRP A 341 -22.02 41.32 -39.94
C TRP A 341 -21.06 40.50 -40.80
N GLN A 342 -20.52 39.42 -40.23
CA GLN A 342 -19.73 38.44 -40.95
C GLN A 342 -20.62 37.25 -41.31
N ARG A 343 -20.57 36.83 -42.58
CA ARG A 343 -21.26 35.63 -43.03
C ARG A 343 -20.75 34.43 -42.22
N PRO A 344 -21.64 33.57 -41.70
CA PRO A 344 -21.19 32.33 -41.09
C PRO A 344 -20.45 31.50 -42.14
N VAL A 345 -19.42 30.80 -41.69
CA VAL A 345 -18.64 29.93 -42.56
C VAL A 345 -19.13 28.50 -42.42
N ILE A 346 -19.24 27.80 -43.55
CA ILE A 346 -19.59 26.38 -43.63
C ILE A 346 -18.39 25.58 -44.11
N ASP A 347 -18.35 24.30 -43.75
CA ASP A 347 -17.29 23.40 -44.20
C ASP A 347 -17.37 23.21 -45.71
N ASN A 348 -16.24 23.44 -46.40
CA ASN A 348 -16.15 23.30 -47.84
C ASN A 348 -16.20 21.81 -48.23
N PRO A 349 -17.22 21.34 -48.96
CA PRO A 349 -17.33 19.93 -49.36
C PRO A 349 -16.16 19.43 -50.22
N ASN A 350 -15.45 20.34 -50.88
CA ASN A 350 -14.30 20.02 -51.74
C ASN A 350 -12.96 20.05 -50.99
N TYR A 351 -12.94 20.43 -49.71
CA TYR A 351 -11.71 20.44 -48.94
C TYR A 351 -11.27 19.02 -48.59
N LYS A 352 -10.13 18.60 -49.16
CA LYS A 352 -9.52 17.29 -48.89
C LYS A 352 -8.26 17.39 -48.02
N GLY A 353 -7.76 18.61 -47.76
CA GLY A 353 -6.53 18.85 -46.99
C GLY A 353 -5.25 18.63 -47.82
N LYS A 354 -4.09 18.54 -47.16
CA LYS A 354 -2.82 18.23 -47.86
C LYS A 354 -2.76 16.75 -48.20
N TRP A 355 -2.48 16.44 -49.47
CA TRP A 355 -2.37 15.05 -49.92
C TRP A 355 -1.16 14.38 -49.29
N LYS A 356 -1.36 13.15 -48.79
CA LYS A 356 -0.29 12.31 -48.27
C LYS A 356 -0.33 10.97 -49.00
N PRO A 357 0.81 10.48 -49.53
CA PRO A 357 0.86 9.17 -50.16
C PRO A 357 0.51 8.07 -49.14
N PRO A 358 -0.08 6.95 -49.59
CA PRO A 358 -0.36 5.80 -48.74
C PRO A 358 0.94 5.23 -48.16
N MET A 359 0.85 4.65 -46.96
CA MET A 359 2.00 4.01 -46.30
C MET A 359 2.09 2.54 -46.71
N ILE A 360 3.18 2.15 -47.36
CA ILE A 360 3.50 0.76 -47.72
C ILE A 360 4.54 0.18 -46.76
N ASP A 361 4.55 -1.15 -46.63
CA ASP A 361 5.57 -1.83 -45.84
C ASP A 361 6.93 -1.65 -46.52
N ASN A 362 7.93 -1.24 -45.72
CA ASN A 362 9.25 -0.91 -46.23
C ASN A 362 10.02 -2.20 -46.61
N PRO A 363 10.37 -2.40 -47.89
CA PRO A 363 11.13 -3.58 -48.30
C PRO A 363 12.52 -3.68 -47.66
N ASN A 364 13.08 -2.54 -47.24
CA ASN A 364 14.40 -2.44 -46.62
C ASN A 364 14.35 -2.45 -45.08
N TYR A 365 13.20 -2.76 -44.47
CA TYR A 365 13.08 -2.83 -43.02
C TYR A 365 13.93 -3.97 -42.44
N GLN A 366 14.97 -3.62 -41.69
CA GLN A 366 15.91 -4.59 -41.10
C GLN A 366 15.56 -4.94 -39.64
N GLY A 367 14.47 -4.37 -39.10
CA GLY A 367 14.13 -4.48 -37.69
C GLY A 367 14.65 -3.31 -36.87
N ILE A 368 14.30 -3.26 -35.59
CA ILE A 368 14.88 -2.29 -34.66
C ILE A 368 16.31 -2.74 -34.39
N TRP A 369 17.29 -1.88 -34.68
CA TRP A 369 18.69 -2.18 -34.47
C TRP A 369 18.98 -2.37 -32.98
N LYS A 370 19.83 -3.34 -32.65
CA LYS A 370 20.34 -3.57 -31.30
C LYS A 370 21.85 -3.80 -31.38
N PRO A 371 22.64 -3.25 -30.44
CA PRO A 371 24.06 -3.53 -30.39
C PRO A 371 24.35 -5.02 -30.27
N ARG A 372 25.51 -5.44 -30.79
CA ARG A 372 26.00 -6.80 -30.62
C ARG A 372 26.23 -7.12 -29.15
N LYS A 373 25.96 -8.36 -28.77
CA LYS A 373 26.24 -8.84 -27.41
C LYS A 373 27.68 -9.33 -27.31
N ILE A 374 28.42 -8.82 -26.33
CA ILE A 374 29.78 -9.25 -26.00
C ILE A 374 29.82 -9.88 -24.60
N PRO A 375 30.72 -10.84 -24.35
CA PRO A 375 30.92 -11.39 -23.02
C PRO A 375 31.28 -10.29 -22.01
N ASN A 376 30.62 -10.27 -20.86
CA ASN A 376 30.83 -9.26 -19.85
C ASN A 376 32.15 -9.50 -19.08
N PRO A 377 33.15 -8.60 -19.16
CA PRO A 377 34.40 -8.76 -18.42
C PRO A 377 34.20 -8.72 -16.89
N ALA A 378 33.17 -8.01 -16.43
CA ALA A 378 32.80 -7.91 -15.02
C ALA A 378 31.93 -9.08 -14.52
N PHE A 379 31.65 -10.08 -15.36
CA PHE A 379 30.82 -11.23 -15.00
C PHE A 379 31.40 -11.99 -13.80
N PHE A 380 30.61 -12.19 -12.75
CA PHE A 380 30.91 -13.12 -11.67
C PHE A 380 29.64 -13.89 -11.29
N GLU A 381 29.84 -15.03 -10.65
CA GLU A 381 28.75 -15.87 -10.17
C GLU A 381 28.93 -16.10 -8.66
N ASP A 382 28.03 -15.53 -7.88
CA ASP A 382 27.84 -15.87 -6.48
C ASP A 382 26.52 -16.63 -6.31
N LEU A 383 26.61 -17.80 -5.66
CA LEU A 383 25.49 -18.70 -5.39
C LEU A 383 25.00 -18.59 -3.94
N HIS A 384 25.76 -17.93 -3.06
CA HIS A 384 25.46 -17.84 -1.63
C HIS A 384 25.47 -16.39 -1.13
N PRO A 385 24.63 -15.51 -1.71
CA PRO A 385 24.54 -14.10 -1.29
C PRO A 385 24.08 -13.93 0.17
N PHE A 386 23.48 -14.95 0.77
CA PHE A 386 23.18 -14.97 2.20
C PHE A 386 24.41 -14.72 3.08
N ARG A 387 25.61 -15.14 2.65
CA ARG A 387 26.88 -14.97 3.40
C ARG A 387 27.38 -13.53 3.31
N MET A 388 26.60 -12.62 3.86
CA MET A 388 26.88 -11.19 3.91
C MET A 388 27.93 -10.87 4.99
N THR A 389 28.35 -9.61 5.04
CA THR A 389 29.20 -9.12 6.12
C THR A 389 28.47 -9.24 7.46
N PRO A 390 29.11 -9.72 8.54
CA PRO A 390 28.50 -9.74 9.86
C PRO A 390 28.21 -8.30 10.34
N PHE A 391 27.25 -8.16 11.24
CA PHE A 391 26.88 -6.87 11.84
C PHE A 391 26.91 -6.95 13.37
N ASN A 392 27.17 -5.81 14.02
CA ASN A 392 27.38 -5.73 15.47
C ASN A 392 26.59 -4.61 16.17
N ALA A 393 25.93 -3.73 15.42
CA ALA A 393 25.06 -2.71 15.98
C ALA A 393 23.80 -2.50 15.13
N VAL A 394 22.77 -1.96 15.75
CA VAL A 394 21.52 -1.52 15.12
C VAL A 394 21.46 -0.01 15.19
N GLY A 395 21.08 0.65 14.09
CA GLY A 395 21.05 2.10 14.00
C GLY A 395 19.80 2.59 13.29
N LEU A 396 19.30 3.74 13.73
CA LEU A 396 18.23 4.49 13.10
C LEU A 396 18.86 5.79 12.59
N GLU A 397 19.01 5.91 11.28
CA GLU A 397 19.44 7.16 10.63
C GLU A 397 18.33 7.58 9.68
N LEU A 398 17.55 8.57 10.12
CA LEU A 398 16.26 8.90 9.54
C LEU A 398 16.17 10.41 9.30
N TRP A 399 15.65 10.77 8.13
CA TRP A 399 15.13 12.10 7.86
C TRP A 399 13.61 12.03 7.82
N SER A 400 12.94 12.96 8.52
CA SER A 400 11.48 13.00 8.56
C SER A 400 10.95 14.43 8.62
N MET A 401 9.95 14.72 7.79
CA MET A 401 9.14 15.94 7.82
C MET A 401 8.01 15.88 8.85
N SER A 402 7.75 14.71 9.43
CA SER A 402 6.76 14.50 10.49
C SER A 402 7.44 14.19 11.83
N SER A 403 6.84 14.62 12.93
CA SER A 403 7.25 14.26 14.29
C SER A 403 6.37 13.13 14.85
N ASP A 404 6.75 12.64 16.02
CA ASP A 404 6.02 11.67 16.84
C ASP A 404 5.91 10.28 16.21
N ILE A 405 6.96 9.87 15.49
CA ILE A 405 7.12 8.48 15.04
C ILE A 405 7.58 7.66 16.24
N PHE A 406 6.78 6.67 16.62
CA PHE A 406 7.00 5.80 17.77
C PHE A 406 7.61 4.48 17.29
N PHE A 407 8.72 4.08 17.91
CA PHE A 407 9.43 2.83 17.66
C PHE A 407 9.47 2.00 18.94
N ASP A 408 9.21 0.70 18.83
CA ASP A 408 9.28 -0.18 19.99
C ASP A 408 9.55 -1.65 19.62
N ASN A 409 9.83 -2.48 20.63
CA ASN A 409 9.97 -3.93 20.56
C ASN A 409 10.98 -4.41 19.51
N PHE A 410 12.15 -3.76 19.46
CA PHE A 410 13.26 -4.19 18.63
C PHE A 410 13.76 -5.56 19.07
N PHE A 411 13.76 -6.52 18.16
CA PHE A 411 14.14 -7.89 18.44
C PHE A 411 14.91 -8.50 17.27
N ILE A 412 16.06 -9.08 17.56
CA ILE A 412 16.91 -9.76 16.58
C ILE A 412 17.23 -11.15 17.09
N THR A 413 16.83 -12.17 16.34
CA THR A 413 17.02 -13.58 16.67
C THR A 413 17.33 -14.41 15.41
N ASN A 414 17.61 -15.69 15.64
CA ASN A 414 17.81 -16.72 14.63
C ASN A 414 16.71 -17.80 14.67
N ASP A 415 15.73 -17.69 15.56
CA ASP A 415 14.65 -18.65 15.69
C ASP A 415 13.28 -18.00 15.51
N ARG A 416 12.46 -18.58 14.63
CA ARG A 416 11.15 -18.05 14.27
C ARG A 416 10.16 -18.16 15.41
N ILE A 417 10.22 -19.22 16.20
CA ILE A 417 9.29 -19.44 17.31
C ILE A 417 9.53 -18.41 18.41
N THR A 418 10.79 -18.16 18.76
CA THR A 418 11.15 -17.10 19.71
C THR A 418 10.72 -15.71 19.21
N ALA A 419 10.86 -15.42 17.90
CA ALA A 419 10.39 -14.17 17.29
C ALA A 419 8.87 -14.00 17.38
N ASP A 420 8.11 -15.01 16.94
CA ASP A 420 6.63 -14.96 16.95
C ASP A 420 6.09 -14.85 18.39
N ARG A 421 6.76 -15.45 19.37
CA ARG A 421 6.42 -15.30 20.78
C ARG A 421 6.64 -13.88 21.28
N TRP A 422 7.81 -13.29 21.00
CA TRP A 422 8.10 -11.89 21.36
C TRP A 422 7.07 -10.94 20.76
N ALA A 423 6.74 -11.12 19.48
CA ALA A 423 5.71 -10.36 18.79
C ALA A 423 4.32 -10.50 19.44
N ASN A 424 3.96 -11.70 19.91
CA ASN A 424 2.67 -11.91 20.59
C ASN A 424 2.64 -11.31 22.00
N ASP A 425 3.76 -11.39 22.73
CA ASP A 425 3.89 -10.84 24.08
C ASP A 425 3.95 -9.29 24.07
N GLY A 426 4.48 -8.67 23.01
CA GLY A 426 4.49 -7.21 22.80
C GLY A 426 3.31 -6.73 21.95
N TRP A 427 3.53 -6.58 20.64
CA TRP A 427 2.52 -6.13 19.66
C TRP A 427 1.15 -6.82 19.78
N GLY A 428 1.12 -8.13 20.03
CA GLY A 428 -0.13 -8.89 20.18
C GLY A 428 -1.01 -8.37 21.32
N LEU A 429 -0.42 -7.94 22.44
CA LEU A 429 -1.14 -7.27 23.53
C LEU A 429 -1.64 -5.89 23.09
N LYS A 430 -0.81 -5.10 22.38
CA LYS A 430 -1.19 -3.76 21.88
C LYS A 430 -2.38 -3.85 20.93
N LYS A 431 -2.31 -4.74 19.95
CA LYS A 431 -3.40 -4.99 19.01
C LYS A 431 -4.68 -5.47 19.72
N ALA A 432 -4.56 -6.33 20.73
CA ALA A 432 -5.71 -6.77 21.51
C ALA A 432 -6.34 -5.62 22.31
N ALA A 433 -5.53 -4.73 22.88
CA ALA A 433 -6.00 -3.55 23.59
C ALA A 433 -6.63 -2.51 22.65
N GLU A 434 -6.01 -2.24 21.51
CA GLU A 434 -6.56 -1.39 20.46
C GLU A 434 -7.90 -1.93 19.95
N GLY A 435 -7.97 -3.24 19.65
CA GLY A 435 -9.21 -3.89 19.19
C GLY A 435 -10.31 -3.95 20.26
N ALA A 436 -9.95 -4.02 21.55
CA ALA A 436 -10.92 -3.95 22.65
C ALA A 436 -11.41 -2.51 22.89
N ALA A 437 -10.57 -1.52 22.61
CA ALA A 437 -10.92 -0.10 22.69
C ALA A 437 -11.73 0.39 21.47
N GLU A 438 -11.70 -0.32 20.34
CA GLU A 438 -12.58 0.00 19.22
C GLU A 438 -14.05 -0.21 19.64
N PRO A 439 -14.93 0.80 19.44
CA PRO A 439 -16.33 0.66 19.76
C PRO A 439 -16.89 -0.50 18.93
N GLY A 440 -17.36 -1.56 19.60
CA GLY A 440 -17.97 -2.69 18.93
C GLY A 440 -19.11 -2.23 17.99
N LEU A 441 -19.46 -3.05 17.01
CA LEU A 441 -20.48 -2.72 15.99
C LEU A 441 -21.74 -2.06 16.58
N ALA A 442 -22.19 -2.51 17.76
CA ALA A 442 -23.32 -1.92 18.46
C ALA A 442 -23.09 -0.47 18.94
N ALA A 443 -21.91 -0.15 19.46
CA ALA A 443 -21.53 1.19 19.88
C ALA A 443 -21.33 2.14 18.69
N GLN A 444 -20.77 1.64 17.58
CA GLN A 444 -20.72 2.39 16.32
C GLN A 444 -22.12 2.66 15.76
N MET A 445 -23.02 1.67 15.80
CA MET A 445 -24.41 1.85 15.38
C MET A 445 -25.14 2.86 16.27
N LEU A 446 -24.93 2.82 17.60
CA LEU A 446 -25.50 3.76 18.55
C LEU A 446 -25.00 5.19 18.32
N SER A 447 -23.68 5.39 18.19
CA SER A 447 -23.08 6.70 17.90
C SER A 447 -23.54 7.25 16.55
N ALA A 448 -23.58 6.42 15.49
CA ALA A 448 -24.10 6.83 14.19
C ALA A 448 -25.58 7.23 14.24
N ALA A 449 -26.39 6.57 15.08
CA ALA A 449 -27.81 6.90 15.27
C ALA A 449 -28.04 8.16 16.10
N GLU A 450 -27.08 8.54 16.95
CA GLU A 450 -27.07 9.81 17.68
C GLU A 450 -26.74 10.98 16.74
N GLU A 451 -25.78 10.82 15.83
CA GLU A 451 -25.48 11.82 14.80
C GLU A 451 -26.57 11.94 13.74
N ARG A 452 -27.24 10.84 13.41
CA ARG A 452 -28.28 10.77 12.37
C ARG A 452 -29.54 10.10 12.91
N PRO A 453 -30.48 10.86 13.49
CA PRO A 453 -31.66 10.32 14.17
C PRO A 453 -32.55 9.39 13.31
N TRP A 454 -32.52 9.52 11.98
CA TRP A 454 -33.28 8.66 11.06
C TRP A 454 -32.76 7.22 11.00
N LEU A 455 -31.50 6.96 11.38
CA LEU A 455 -30.95 5.61 11.44
C LEU A 455 -31.64 4.74 12.51
N TRP A 456 -32.19 5.34 13.57
CA TRP A 456 -33.02 4.62 14.54
C TRP A 456 -34.24 3.95 13.89
N VAL A 457 -34.89 4.64 12.95
CA VAL A 457 -36.04 4.09 12.21
C VAL A 457 -35.60 2.90 11.36
N VAL A 458 -34.44 3.00 10.72
CA VAL A 458 -33.87 1.91 9.92
C VAL A 458 -33.56 0.70 10.82
N TYR A 459 -32.88 0.90 11.95
CA TYR A 459 -32.53 -0.20 12.85
C TYR A 459 -33.75 -0.88 13.47
N VAL A 460 -34.79 -0.11 13.82
CA VAL A 460 -36.05 -0.67 14.32
C VAL A 460 -36.73 -1.53 13.25
N LEU A 461 -36.74 -1.08 11.98
CA LEU A 461 -37.39 -1.81 10.89
C LEU A 461 -36.59 -3.04 10.43
N THR A 462 -35.27 -2.98 10.39
CA THR A 462 -34.42 -4.03 9.82
C THR A 462 -33.91 -5.04 10.85
N VAL A 463 -33.79 -4.66 12.12
CA VAL A 463 -33.24 -5.53 13.17
C VAL A 463 -34.28 -5.87 14.23
N ALA A 464 -34.96 -4.86 14.80
CA ALA A 464 -35.90 -5.11 15.91
C ALA A 464 -37.20 -5.79 15.43
N LEU A 465 -37.79 -5.32 14.33
CA LEU A 465 -39.04 -5.86 13.80
C LEU A 465 -38.94 -7.34 13.38
N PRO A 466 -37.89 -7.79 12.66
CA PRO A 466 -37.72 -9.21 12.33
C PRO A 466 -37.45 -10.06 13.58
N LEU A 467 -36.67 -9.58 14.54
CA LEU A 467 -36.44 -10.28 15.81
C LEU A 467 -37.74 -10.48 16.60
N VAL A 468 -38.58 -9.45 16.69
CA VAL A 468 -39.89 -9.54 17.34
C VAL A 468 -40.80 -10.51 16.59
N LEU A 469 -40.82 -10.47 15.25
CA LEU A 469 -41.61 -11.40 14.45
C LEU A 469 -41.13 -12.85 14.62
N ILE A 470 -39.82 -13.09 14.69
CA ILE A 470 -39.23 -14.41 14.96
C ILE A 470 -39.61 -14.89 16.36
N ILE A 471 -39.50 -14.04 17.38
CA ILE A 471 -39.86 -14.39 18.77
C ILE A 471 -41.36 -14.68 18.87
N VAL A 472 -42.22 -13.89 18.22
CA VAL A 472 -43.67 -14.14 18.22
C VAL A 472 -43.99 -15.43 17.49
N PHE A 473 -43.41 -15.69 16.31
CA PHE A 473 -43.67 -16.93 15.56
C PHE A 473 -43.12 -18.18 16.26
N CYS A 474 -41.95 -18.10 16.89
CA CYS A 474 -41.32 -19.23 17.57
C CYS A 474 -41.89 -19.48 18.98
N CYS A 475 -42.31 -18.45 19.72
CA CYS A 475 -42.78 -18.59 21.10
C CYS A 475 -44.30 -18.64 21.27
N THR A 476 -45.11 -18.40 20.23
CA THR A 476 -46.60 -18.47 20.32
C THR A 476 -47.21 -19.67 19.58
N GLY A 477 -46.40 -20.65 19.19
CA GLY A 477 -46.82 -21.92 18.59
C GLY A 477 -47.40 -22.95 19.57
N LYS A 478 -48.61 -22.67 20.08
CA LYS A 478 -49.70 -23.56 20.54
C LYS A 478 -49.38 -24.93 21.19
N VAL A 479 -49.72 -25.01 22.48
CA VAL A 479 -50.17 -26.21 23.20
C VAL A 479 -51.47 -26.75 22.58
N ARG A 480 -51.52 -28.05 22.26
CA ARG A 480 -52.77 -28.80 22.01
C ARG A 480 -53.05 -29.73 23.18
N HIS A 481 -54.29 -29.67 23.67
CA HIS A 481 -54.85 -30.44 24.78
C HIS A 481 -54.77 -31.96 24.59
N THR A 482 -54.45 -32.67 25.66
CA THR A 482 -54.81 -34.08 25.85
C THR A 482 -55.30 -34.33 27.27
N HIS A 483 -56.44 -35.00 27.35
CA HIS A 483 -57.20 -35.39 28.53
C HIS A 483 -56.37 -36.15 29.57
N THR A 484 -56.61 -35.81 30.85
CA THR A 484 -56.20 -36.59 32.02
C THR A 484 -57.04 -37.86 32.15
N HIS A 485 -56.39 -39.02 32.05
CA HIS A 485 -56.81 -40.23 32.76
C HIS A 485 -55.71 -40.59 33.75
N THR A 486 -56.01 -40.46 35.03
CA THR A 486 -55.22 -40.92 36.15
C THR A 486 -55.26 -42.44 36.24
N HIS A 487 -54.10 -43.09 36.26
CA HIS A 487 -53.92 -44.30 37.04
C HIS A 487 -52.49 -44.37 37.59
N THR A 488 -52.44 -44.30 38.91
CA THR A 488 -51.30 -44.57 39.80
C THR A 488 -50.73 -45.97 39.61
N HIS A 489 -49.41 -46.13 39.59
CA HIS A 489 -48.63 -47.17 40.29
C HIS A 489 -47.12 -46.91 40.08
N THR A 490 -46.39 -46.36 41.05
CA THR A 490 -45.47 -47.05 41.99
C THR A 490 -44.32 -47.88 41.37
N LEU A 491 -43.12 -47.55 41.87
CA LEU A 491 -41.93 -48.39 42.11
C LEU A 491 -40.75 -48.41 41.11
N GLN A 492 -39.64 -47.93 41.67
CA GLN A 492 -38.31 -48.54 41.73
C GLN A 492 -37.31 -48.35 40.58
N ASN A 493 -36.27 -47.59 40.94
CA ASN A 493 -34.90 -47.73 40.47
C ASN A 493 -34.42 -49.19 40.51
N THR A 494 -33.70 -49.61 39.47
CA THR A 494 -32.42 -50.35 39.46
C THR A 494 -32.15 -50.73 37.99
N ALA A 495 -31.08 -50.24 37.37
CA ALA A 495 -29.69 -50.69 37.45
C ALA A 495 -29.32 -51.68 36.32
N LEU A 496 -28.06 -51.57 35.89
CA LEU A 496 -27.27 -52.43 35.00
C LEU A 496 -27.63 -52.38 33.50
N ASP A 497 -26.80 -51.79 32.64
CA ASP A 497 -25.43 -52.15 32.25
C ASP A 497 -25.37 -53.26 31.17
N LEU A 498 -24.37 -53.08 30.30
CA LEU A 498 -23.79 -53.98 29.30
C LEU A 498 -24.35 -53.99 27.87
N LYS A 499 -23.69 -53.16 27.04
CA LYS A 499 -22.79 -53.57 25.95
C LYS A 499 -23.20 -54.78 25.08
N LYS A 500 -23.25 -54.47 23.78
CA LYS A 500 -22.93 -55.31 22.59
C LYS A 500 -23.93 -56.39 22.18
N ARG A 501 -24.47 -56.22 20.96
CA ARG A 501 -24.38 -57.11 19.78
C ARG A 501 -25.17 -56.42 18.65
N VAL A 502 -24.54 -56.07 17.53
CA VAL A 502 -24.30 -56.93 16.34
C VAL A 502 -25.61 -57.45 15.73
N ALA A 503 -25.76 -57.15 14.44
CA ALA A 503 -26.60 -57.77 13.42
C ALA A 503 -28.10 -57.41 13.38
N LEU A 504 -28.45 -56.73 12.29
CA LEU A 504 -29.65 -56.89 11.45
C LEU A 504 -29.41 -56.01 10.21
N GLU A 505 -28.57 -56.43 9.28
CA GLU A 505 -28.97 -57.16 8.05
C GLU A 505 -30.45 -57.52 7.87
N GLY A 506 -30.95 -57.15 6.69
CA GLY A 506 -32.07 -57.77 5.99
C GLY A 506 -33.39 -56.99 6.11
N ASN A 507 -34.12 -56.66 5.05
CA ASN A 507 -34.04 -57.01 3.63
C ASN A 507 -35.17 -56.21 2.94
N LEU A 508 -34.95 -55.62 1.75
CA LEU A 508 -35.86 -55.80 0.60
C LEU A 508 -35.32 -55.10 -0.68
N SER A 509 -34.86 -55.95 -1.60
CA SER A 509 -34.87 -55.89 -3.07
C SER A 509 -35.99 -55.03 -3.72
N VAL A 510 -35.91 -54.43 -4.93
CA VAL A 510 -35.54 -54.94 -6.27
C VAL A 510 -35.33 -53.77 -7.26
N ARG A 511 -34.33 -53.93 -8.16
CA ARG A 511 -34.10 -53.43 -9.54
C ARG A 511 -35.06 -52.40 -10.17
N LEU A 512 -34.49 -51.42 -10.91
CA LEU A 512 -34.46 -51.39 -12.40
C LEU A 512 -33.64 -50.19 -12.94
N THR A 513 -32.54 -50.54 -13.62
CA THR A 513 -32.00 -49.99 -14.89
C THR A 513 -31.93 -48.48 -15.17
N GLY A 514 -30.71 -48.01 -15.49
CA GLY A 514 -30.46 -47.25 -16.73
C GLY A 514 -29.54 -46.03 -16.64
N GLY A 515 -28.38 -46.08 -17.32
CA GLY A 515 -27.88 -44.90 -18.04
C GLY A 515 -26.49 -44.33 -17.71
N THR A 516 -25.46 -44.89 -18.36
CA THR A 516 -24.29 -44.21 -18.96
C THR A 516 -23.25 -43.48 -18.07
N GLU A 517 -22.15 -44.18 -17.79
CA GLU A 517 -20.83 -43.62 -17.49
C GLU A 517 -20.11 -43.17 -18.78
N ARG A 518 -19.41 -42.02 -18.73
CA ARG A 518 -18.37 -41.63 -19.69
C ARG A 518 -17.01 -41.81 -19.02
N SER A 519 -16.26 -42.81 -19.45
CA SER A 519 -14.84 -43.00 -19.12
C SER A 519 -13.94 -42.29 -20.14
N TRP A 520 -13.05 -41.43 -19.67
CA TRP A 520 -11.95 -40.87 -20.46
C TRP A 520 -10.71 -41.78 -20.38
N THR A 521 -10.26 -42.29 -21.51
CA THR A 521 -8.99 -43.00 -21.68
C THR A 521 -7.90 -42.06 -22.23
N PRO A 522 -6.62 -42.16 -21.81
CA PRO A 522 -5.53 -41.35 -22.34
C PRO A 522 -4.89 -41.95 -23.61
N LYS A 523 -4.55 -41.09 -24.58
CA LYS A 523 -3.93 -41.41 -25.88
C LYS A 523 -2.44 -41.80 -25.78
N PRO A 524 -1.93 -42.68 -26.68
CA PRO A 524 -0.51 -43.05 -26.74
C PRO A 524 0.34 -42.15 -27.66
N ARG A 525 1.65 -42.08 -27.35
CA ARG A 525 2.72 -41.35 -28.07
C ARG A 525 3.03 -41.91 -29.46
N PRO A 526 3.49 -41.09 -30.43
CA PRO A 526 3.87 -41.55 -31.77
C PRO A 526 5.31 -42.10 -31.85
N ARG A 527 5.48 -43.13 -32.68
CA ARG A 527 6.72 -43.88 -32.97
C ARG A 527 7.70 -43.09 -33.85
N ARG A 528 8.99 -43.23 -33.52
CA ARG A 528 10.18 -42.86 -34.32
C ARG A 528 10.18 -43.55 -35.71
N ARG A 529 10.46 -42.77 -36.76
CA ARG A 529 10.86 -43.23 -38.10
C ARG A 529 12.33 -43.70 -38.07
N ARG A 530 12.62 -44.89 -38.62
CA ARG A 530 13.96 -45.34 -39.01
C ARG A 530 14.27 -44.86 -40.43
N ARG A 531 15.47 -44.32 -40.68
CA ARG A 531 16.10 -44.23 -42.00
C ARG A 531 16.98 -45.47 -42.22
N PRO A 532 17.13 -45.98 -43.46
CA PRO A 532 18.16 -46.94 -43.83
C PRO A 532 19.40 -46.20 -44.35
N GLY A 533 20.60 -46.77 -44.13
CA GLY A 533 21.84 -46.29 -44.73
C GLY A 533 23.03 -46.41 -43.78
N ASP A 534 23.79 -47.49 -43.98
CA ASP A 534 25.26 -47.50 -44.07
C ASP A 534 25.90 -48.64 -43.26
N ALA A 535 26.38 -49.61 -44.03
CA ALA A 535 27.26 -50.68 -43.61
C ALA A 535 28.56 -50.56 -44.42
N ALA A 536 29.65 -50.96 -43.75
CA ALA A 536 31.02 -51.15 -44.24
C ALA A 536 31.84 -49.86 -44.43
N SER A 537 33.14 -49.79 -44.11
CA SER A 537 34.12 -50.68 -43.48
C SER A 537 35.47 -49.93 -43.46
N LEU A 538 36.36 -50.28 -42.52
CA LEU A 538 37.83 -50.37 -42.69
C LEU A 538 38.54 -49.26 -43.49
N ASP A 539 39.18 -48.32 -42.81
CA ASP A 539 40.64 -48.25 -42.54
C ASP A 539 40.98 -46.96 -41.76
#